data_AF-A0A1C2I073-F1
#
_entry.id   AF-A0A1C2I073-F1
#
_cell.length_a   1.000
_cell.length_b   1.000
_cell.length_c   1.000
_cell.angle_alpha   90.00
_cell.angle_beta   90.00
_cell.angle_gamma   90.00
#
_symmetry.space_group_name_H-M   'P 1'
#
loop_
_entity.id
_entity.type
_entity.pdbx_description
1 polymer ?
#
loop_
_entity_poly.entity_id
_entity_poly.type
_entity_poly.pdbx_seq_one_letter_code
_entity_poly.pdbx_strand_id
1 'polypeptide(L)'
;MKILSFIAQVTAFLLSLSSVAHAAVDSLNCPAIAANTSDNYAKGCIAPLSPLREAICHYKPKRWVDNLRLFDSTLGNYYVRYLRSAGVGTSVCKQLLNGHQAYESQLEQCGNHGDCVLKVMDAWSQKLSKIEKSLRVPIKMSSLQQFAGKAYIQDGSKTVPLLERLKQGMDLFPLPRLALKNGNELIWGFQPHNAQVQSLMILNHQGDVQVMGLVDNLYLGMSGGQAPAGLDPEARLSLLVRNPAALSENLPAIHAWAAASLLGFNQTCPGKDQQACQAAMAQTLPIKAYNLNCKVKPQGNILVDHCTLPLPSVKNDVSPGLFWQ
;
A
#
# COMPACT_ATOMS: atom_id res chain seq x y z
N MET A 1 20.26 -62.80 2.25
CA MET A 1 20.30 -61.74 3.29
C MET A 1 20.96 -60.50 2.68
N LYS A 2 20.18 -59.41 2.56
CA LYS A 2 20.57 -58.00 2.39
C LYS A 2 21.42 -57.59 1.17
N ILE A 3 20.73 -57.33 0.07
CA ILE A 3 21.01 -56.20 -0.83
C ILE A 3 20.05 -55.08 -0.38
N LEU A 4 20.56 -53.97 0.16
CA LEU A 4 19.88 -52.67 0.32
C LEU A 4 20.74 -51.76 1.20
N SER A 5 21.49 -50.85 0.60
CA SER A 5 21.94 -49.60 1.25
C SER A 5 22.69 -48.75 0.22
N PHE A 6 21.99 -48.11 -0.71
CA PHE A 6 22.56 -47.00 -1.50
C PHE A 6 21.47 -46.13 -2.16
N ILE A 7 20.37 -45.83 -1.45
CA ILE A 7 19.40 -44.80 -1.87
C ILE A 7 18.89 -44.08 -0.62
N ALA A 8 19.71 -43.20 -0.04
CA ALA A 8 19.26 -42.29 1.02
C ALA A 8 20.23 -41.11 1.16
N GLN A 9 20.51 -40.35 0.09
CA GLN A 9 21.28 -39.10 0.25
C GLN A 9 21.13 -38.07 -0.89
N VAL A 10 20.09 -38.15 -1.73
CA VAL A 10 19.87 -37.15 -2.82
C VAL A 10 18.51 -36.44 -2.76
N THR A 11 17.67 -36.73 -1.76
CA THR A 11 16.33 -36.13 -1.62
C THR A 11 16.19 -35.24 -0.39
N ALA A 12 17.06 -34.24 -0.24
CA ALA A 12 16.95 -33.29 0.88
C ALA A 12 17.37 -31.84 0.55
N PHE A 13 17.38 -31.40 -0.71
CA PHE A 13 17.80 -30.04 -1.07
C PHE A 13 16.93 -29.35 -2.14
N LEU A 14 15.65 -29.71 -2.25
CA LEU A 14 14.69 -29.09 -3.20
C LEU A 14 13.38 -28.61 -2.55
N LEU A 15 13.33 -28.42 -1.23
CA LEU A 15 12.13 -27.99 -0.52
C LEU A 15 12.43 -26.84 0.45
N SER A 16 12.69 -25.64 -0.06
CA SER A 16 12.71 -24.45 0.80
C SER A 16 12.29 -23.12 0.14
N LEU A 17 11.76 -23.11 -1.08
CA LEU A 17 11.22 -21.88 -1.70
C LEU A 17 9.75 -21.99 -2.16
N SER A 18 9.19 -23.19 -2.28
CA SER A 18 7.83 -23.40 -2.79
C SER A 18 6.74 -23.53 -1.71
N SER A 19 7.11 -23.67 -0.43
CA SER A 19 6.15 -23.84 0.68
C SER A 19 5.62 -22.52 1.26
N VAL A 20 6.33 -21.41 1.10
CA VAL A 20 5.87 -20.10 1.60
C VAL A 20 4.81 -19.48 0.70
N ALA A 21 4.84 -19.78 -0.61
CA ALA A 21 3.81 -19.36 -1.55
C ALA A 21 2.47 -20.08 -1.29
N HIS A 22 2.48 -21.37 -0.95
CA HIS A 22 1.23 -22.13 -0.79
C HIS A 22 0.39 -21.70 0.42
N ALA A 23 1.01 -21.35 1.56
CA ALA A 23 0.26 -20.88 2.73
C ALA A 23 -0.31 -19.46 2.55
N ALA A 24 0.30 -18.63 1.68
CA ALA A 24 -0.16 -17.28 1.39
C ALA A 24 -1.20 -17.22 0.26
N VAL A 25 -1.33 -18.26 -0.57
CA VAL A 25 -2.37 -18.35 -1.61
C VAL A 25 -3.76 -18.61 -1.01
N ASP A 26 -3.84 -19.24 0.18
CA ASP A 26 -5.10 -19.50 0.89
C ASP A 26 -5.74 -18.26 1.51
N SER A 27 -4.99 -17.17 1.67
CA SER A 27 -5.54 -15.85 2.00
C SER A 27 -5.14 -14.88 0.88
N LEU A 28 -6.07 -14.46 0.03
CA LEU A 28 -5.85 -13.43 -1.01
C LEU A 28 -5.44 -12.08 -0.39
N ASN A 29 -4.29 -12.00 0.29
CA ASN A 29 -3.81 -10.87 1.07
C ASN A 29 -2.55 -10.34 0.40
N CYS A 30 -2.74 -9.63 -0.71
CA CYS A 30 -1.64 -9.14 -1.51
C CYS A 30 -0.67 -8.22 -0.76
N PRO A 31 -1.09 -7.35 0.17
CA PRO A 31 -0.15 -6.58 0.99
C PRO A 31 0.78 -7.46 1.84
N ALA A 32 0.26 -8.52 2.47
CA ALA A 32 1.09 -9.45 3.24
C ALA A 32 2.05 -10.26 2.34
N ILE A 33 1.60 -10.62 1.14
CA ILE A 33 2.47 -11.28 0.14
C ILE A 33 3.56 -10.32 -0.30
N ALA A 34 3.24 -9.05 -0.57
CA ALA A 34 4.18 -8.03 -0.99
C ALA A 34 5.32 -7.83 0.03
N ALA A 35 5.02 -7.88 1.33
CA ALA A 35 6.01 -7.73 2.40
C ALA A 35 7.06 -8.86 2.41
N ASN A 36 6.73 -10.03 1.85
CA ASN A 36 7.61 -11.20 1.80
C ASN A 36 8.16 -11.49 0.38
N THR A 37 7.76 -10.71 -0.61
CA THR A 37 8.14 -10.92 -2.01
C THR A 37 9.47 -10.22 -2.30
N SER A 38 10.42 -10.96 -2.88
CA SER A 38 11.69 -10.38 -3.39
C SER A 38 11.40 -9.45 -4.57
N ASP A 39 12.14 -8.34 -4.67
CA ASP A 39 12.00 -7.33 -5.71
C ASP A 39 12.78 -7.66 -7.00
N ASN A 40 13.49 -8.79 -7.04
CA ASN A 40 14.20 -9.32 -8.22
C ASN A 40 14.65 -10.78 -8.01
N TYR A 41 14.91 -11.47 -9.12
CA TYR A 41 15.51 -12.82 -9.14
C TYR A 41 17.04 -12.79 -9.09
N ALA A 42 17.67 -11.76 -9.68
CA ALA A 42 19.12 -11.65 -9.80
C ALA A 42 19.79 -10.82 -8.69
N LYS A 43 19.34 -10.98 -7.43
CA LYS A 43 19.95 -10.29 -6.28
C LYS A 43 21.40 -10.74 -6.09
N GLY A 44 22.34 -9.92 -6.56
CA GLY A 44 23.75 -10.26 -6.65
C GLY A 44 24.00 -11.33 -7.72
N CYS A 45 24.70 -10.96 -8.79
CA CYS A 45 25.18 -11.92 -9.80
C CYS A 45 26.39 -12.69 -9.26
N ILE A 46 26.18 -13.47 -8.21
CA ILE A 46 27.19 -14.22 -7.47
C ILE A 46 26.93 -15.72 -7.66
N ALA A 47 27.96 -16.45 -8.07
CA ALA A 47 27.90 -17.88 -8.30
C ALA A 47 27.65 -18.70 -7.01
N PRO A 48 27.04 -19.89 -7.10
CA PRO A 48 26.52 -20.52 -8.33
C PRO A 48 25.18 -19.92 -8.78
N LEU A 49 25.04 -19.68 -10.09
CA LEU A 49 23.82 -19.14 -10.70
C LEU A 49 22.96 -20.28 -11.26
N SER A 50 21.65 -20.16 -11.10
CA SER A 50 20.70 -20.99 -11.85
C SER A 50 20.70 -20.58 -13.33
N PRO A 51 20.23 -21.43 -14.27
CA PRO A 51 20.18 -21.07 -15.68
C PRO A 51 19.48 -19.74 -15.97
N LEU A 52 18.36 -19.45 -15.29
CA LEU A 52 17.65 -18.18 -15.40
C LEU A 52 18.49 -17.00 -14.88
N ARG A 53 19.17 -17.15 -13.74
CA ARG A 53 20.04 -16.10 -13.20
C ARG A 53 21.26 -15.87 -14.10
N GLU A 54 21.80 -16.93 -14.70
CA GLU A 54 22.87 -16.85 -15.70
C GLU A 54 22.43 -15.99 -16.89
N ALA A 55 21.23 -16.25 -17.44
CA ALA A 55 20.65 -15.44 -18.50
C ALA A 55 20.53 -13.98 -18.09
N ILE A 56 19.93 -13.68 -16.95
CA ILE A 56 19.71 -12.29 -16.50
C ILE A 56 21.05 -11.57 -16.26
N CYS A 57 22.02 -12.24 -15.62
CA CYS A 57 23.28 -11.62 -15.22
C CYS A 57 24.25 -11.38 -16.38
N HIS A 58 24.25 -12.23 -17.40
CA HIS A 58 25.23 -12.20 -18.48
C HIS A 58 24.65 -11.85 -19.85
N TYR A 59 23.37 -11.48 -19.92
CA TYR A 59 22.75 -11.03 -21.16
C TYR A 59 23.44 -9.80 -21.73
N LYS A 60 23.79 -9.87 -23.01
CA LYS A 60 24.33 -8.76 -23.79
C LYS A 60 23.19 -8.15 -24.61
N PRO A 61 22.62 -7.02 -24.16
CA PRO A 61 21.43 -6.48 -24.79
C PRO A 61 21.75 -5.86 -26.15
N LYS A 62 20.82 -5.98 -27.10
CA LYS A 62 20.93 -5.35 -28.42
C LYS A 62 20.64 -3.84 -28.35
N ARG A 63 19.82 -3.41 -27.39
CA ARG A 63 19.56 -2.00 -27.05
C ARG A 63 19.75 -1.80 -25.56
N TRP A 64 20.23 -0.64 -25.12
CA TRP A 64 20.47 -0.39 -23.69
C TRP A 64 19.23 -0.59 -22.79
N VAL A 65 18.02 -0.39 -23.35
CA VAL A 65 16.74 -0.61 -22.67
C VAL A 65 16.42 -2.09 -22.42
N ASP A 66 17.08 -3.02 -23.12
CA ASP A 66 16.87 -4.47 -23.01
C ASP A 66 17.74 -5.10 -21.90
N ASN A 67 18.30 -4.28 -21.00
CA ASN A 67 19.15 -4.78 -19.93
C ASN A 67 18.33 -5.59 -18.91
N LEU A 68 18.45 -6.92 -18.97
CA LEU A 68 17.68 -7.83 -18.13
C LEU A 68 17.87 -7.61 -16.63
N ARG A 69 19.05 -7.17 -16.16
CA ARG A 69 19.26 -6.90 -14.73
C ARG A 69 18.44 -5.70 -14.26
N LEU A 70 18.45 -4.62 -15.03
CA LEU A 70 17.64 -3.43 -14.73
C LEU A 70 16.16 -3.76 -14.87
N PHE A 71 15.80 -4.55 -15.87
CA PHE A 71 14.41 -4.87 -16.14
C PHE A 71 13.80 -5.80 -15.08
N ASP A 72 14.57 -6.81 -14.62
CA ASP A 72 14.19 -7.70 -13.51
C ASP A 72 13.83 -6.92 -12.24
N SER A 73 14.74 -6.04 -11.81
CA SER A 73 14.51 -5.17 -10.64
C SER A 73 13.33 -4.22 -10.83
N THR A 74 13.18 -3.65 -12.03
CA THR A 74 12.06 -2.75 -12.32
C THR A 74 10.72 -3.48 -12.25
N LEU A 75 10.63 -4.68 -12.83
CA LEU A 75 9.42 -5.49 -12.84
C LEU A 75 9.04 -6.01 -11.46
N GLY A 76 10.01 -6.50 -10.68
CA GLY A 76 9.75 -6.93 -9.31
C GLY A 76 9.26 -5.78 -8.44
N ASN A 77 9.88 -4.59 -8.55
CA ASN A 77 9.40 -3.38 -7.85
C ASN A 77 7.97 -2.99 -8.24
N TYR A 78 7.62 -3.04 -9.53
CA TYR A 78 6.24 -2.78 -9.98
C TYR A 78 5.26 -3.82 -9.45
N TYR A 79 5.60 -5.10 -9.52
CA TYR A 79 4.76 -6.17 -9.02
C TYR A 79 4.47 -6.02 -7.52
N VAL A 80 5.51 -5.82 -6.71
CA VAL A 80 5.40 -5.60 -5.27
C VAL A 80 4.54 -4.37 -4.96
N ARG A 81 4.75 -3.26 -5.68
CA ARG A 81 3.92 -2.05 -5.54
C ARG A 81 2.43 -2.32 -5.83
N TYR A 82 2.13 -3.09 -6.86
CA TYR A 82 0.75 -3.42 -7.21
C TYR A 82 0.11 -4.41 -6.24
N LEU A 83 0.88 -5.35 -5.70
CA LEU A 83 0.40 -6.21 -4.61
C LEU A 83 -0.01 -5.38 -3.38
N ARG A 84 0.82 -4.41 -2.97
CA ARG A 84 0.46 -3.48 -1.87
C ARG A 84 -0.82 -2.71 -2.16
N SER A 85 -0.99 -2.26 -3.40
CA SER A 85 -2.18 -1.49 -3.81
C SER A 85 -3.44 -2.33 -3.91
N ALA A 86 -3.32 -3.62 -4.23
CA ALA A 86 -4.46 -4.48 -4.55
C ALA A 86 -5.32 -4.87 -3.35
N GLY A 87 -4.83 -4.73 -2.11
CA GLY A 87 -5.61 -5.03 -0.90
C GLY A 87 -5.93 -6.52 -0.71
N VAL A 88 -6.90 -6.80 0.16
CA VAL A 88 -7.26 -8.17 0.61
C VAL A 88 -8.57 -8.63 -0.01
N GLY A 89 -8.57 -9.83 -0.59
CA GLY A 89 -9.75 -10.50 -1.14
C GLY A 89 -10.24 -9.90 -2.46
N THR A 90 -9.47 -9.01 -3.08
CA THR A 90 -9.90 -8.31 -4.29
C THR A 90 -9.69 -9.16 -5.55
N SER A 91 -10.50 -8.92 -6.57
CA SER A 91 -10.34 -9.55 -7.88
C SER A 91 -8.97 -9.24 -8.50
N VAL A 92 -8.46 -8.03 -8.27
CA VAL A 92 -7.15 -7.63 -8.77
C VAL A 92 -6.02 -8.36 -8.05
N CYS A 93 -6.13 -8.55 -6.73
CA CYS A 93 -5.16 -9.35 -5.98
C CYS A 93 -5.05 -10.76 -6.60
N LYS A 94 -6.19 -11.40 -6.85
CA LYS A 94 -6.23 -12.71 -7.55
C LYS A 94 -5.59 -12.67 -8.94
N GLN A 95 -5.86 -11.62 -9.72
CA GLN A 95 -5.30 -11.46 -11.07
C GLN A 95 -3.78 -11.27 -11.06
N LEU A 96 -3.24 -10.52 -10.09
CA LEU A 96 -1.80 -10.33 -9.90
C LEU A 96 -1.12 -11.65 -9.56
N LEU A 97 -1.63 -12.38 -8.57
CA LEU A 97 -1.02 -13.65 -8.11
C LEU A 97 -1.04 -14.70 -9.22
N ASN A 98 -2.20 -14.95 -9.85
CA ASN A 98 -2.31 -15.90 -10.95
C ASN A 98 -1.45 -15.47 -12.16
N GLY A 99 -1.38 -14.17 -12.41
CA GLY A 99 -0.57 -13.62 -13.50
C GLY A 99 0.92 -13.82 -13.27
N HIS A 100 1.38 -13.60 -12.04
CA HIS A 100 2.78 -13.75 -11.66
C HIS A 100 3.23 -15.20 -11.64
N GLN A 101 2.40 -16.10 -11.11
CA GLN A 101 2.69 -17.54 -11.17
C GLN A 101 2.90 -18.04 -12.60
N ALA A 102 2.04 -17.63 -13.54
CA ALA A 102 2.19 -17.98 -14.94
C ALA A 102 3.44 -17.36 -15.59
N TYR A 103 3.84 -16.17 -15.14
CA TYR A 103 5.07 -15.51 -15.57
C TYR A 103 6.31 -16.25 -15.07
N GLU A 104 6.34 -16.66 -13.80
CA GLU A 104 7.43 -17.44 -13.22
C GLU A 104 7.63 -18.77 -13.94
N SER A 105 6.55 -19.50 -14.21
CA SER A 105 6.62 -20.74 -14.98
C SER A 105 7.17 -20.54 -16.39
N GLN A 106 6.88 -19.42 -17.05
CA GLN A 106 7.42 -19.11 -18.39
C GLN A 106 8.90 -18.73 -18.33
N LEU A 107 9.34 -18.01 -17.29
CA LEU A 107 10.75 -17.67 -17.10
C LEU A 107 11.61 -18.92 -16.90
N GLU A 108 11.15 -19.87 -16.07
CA GLU A 108 11.87 -21.11 -15.82
C GLU A 108 12.07 -21.92 -17.10
N GLN A 109 11.07 -21.95 -17.98
CA GLN A 109 11.14 -22.64 -19.27
C GLN A 109 12.16 -22.02 -20.24
N CYS A 110 12.50 -20.74 -20.09
CA CYS A 110 13.53 -20.11 -20.91
C CYS A 110 14.96 -20.56 -20.56
N GLY A 111 15.19 -21.17 -19.39
CA GLY A 111 16.53 -21.59 -18.97
C GLY A 111 17.54 -20.44 -19.04
N ASN A 112 18.64 -20.64 -19.78
CA ASN A 112 19.69 -19.63 -19.96
C ASN A 112 19.53 -18.77 -21.24
N HIS A 113 18.38 -18.84 -21.93
CA HIS A 113 18.15 -18.12 -23.18
C HIS A 113 17.68 -16.67 -22.95
N GLY A 114 18.60 -15.72 -22.93
CA GLY A 114 18.31 -14.31 -22.63
C GLY A 114 17.25 -13.63 -23.52
N ASP A 115 17.24 -13.89 -24.84
CA ASP A 115 16.20 -13.35 -25.74
C ASP A 115 14.79 -13.90 -25.40
N CYS A 116 14.69 -15.14 -24.89
CA CYS A 116 13.44 -15.71 -24.39
C CYS A 116 13.01 -15.02 -23.10
N VAL A 117 13.94 -14.85 -22.14
CA VAL A 117 13.69 -14.17 -20.87
C VAL A 117 13.19 -12.74 -21.10
N LEU A 118 13.84 -11.99 -21.99
CA LEU A 118 13.44 -10.63 -22.34
C LEU A 118 12.00 -10.58 -22.84
N LYS A 119 11.65 -11.48 -23.78
CA LYS A 119 10.28 -11.56 -24.34
C LYS A 119 9.23 -11.86 -23.27
N VAL A 120 9.53 -12.75 -22.33
CA VAL A 120 8.61 -13.09 -21.22
C VAL A 120 8.46 -11.90 -20.26
N MET A 121 9.55 -11.24 -19.91
CA MET A 121 9.54 -10.02 -19.08
C MET A 121 8.76 -8.87 -19.73
N ASP A 122 8.91 -8.67 -21.05
CA ASP A 122 8.14 -7.67 -21.80
C ASP A 122 6.64 -7.96 -21.76
N ALA A 123 6.25 -9.20 -22.01
CA ALA A 123 4.85 -9.61 -21.96
C ALA A 123 4.25 -9.39 -20.57
N TRP A 124 5.02 -9.69 -19.51
CA TRP A 124 4.60 -9.46 -18.14
C TRP A 124 4.50 -7.97 -17.81
N SER A 125 5.47 -7.15 -18.23
CA SER A 125 5.45 -5.69 -18.10
C SER A 125 4.16 -5.09 -18.66
N GLN A 126 3.77 -5.50 -19.87
CA GLN A 126 2.54 -5.04 -20.51
C GLN A 126 1.28 -5.48 -19.76
N LYS A 127 1.27 -6.71 -19.23
CA LYS A 127 0.16 -7.22 -18.41
C LYS A 127 0.05 -6.47 -17.09
N LEU A 128 1.17 -6.21 -16.41
CA LEU A 128 1.23 -5.39 -15.21
C LEU A 128 0.72 -3.98 -15.46
N SER A 129 1.09 -3.33 -16.56
CA SER A 129 0.59 -2.00 -16.93
C SER A 129 -0.93 -1.99 -17.14
N LYS A 130 -1.50 -3.05 -17.75
CA LYS A 130 -2.95 -3.19 -17.90
C LYS A 130 -3.64 -3.36 -16.54
N ILE A 131 -3.07 -4.16 -15.64
CA ILE A 131 -3.59 -4.35 -14.29
C ILE A 131 -3.52 -3.04 -13.50
N GLU A 132 -2.41 -2.31 -13.57
CA GLU A 132 -2.25 -1.01 -12.92
C GLU A 132 -3.34 -0.02 -13.35
N LYS A 133 -3.66 0.04 -14.65
CA LYS A 133 -4.74 0.88 -15.16
C LYS A 133 -6.11 0.50 -14.59
N SER A 134 -6.33 -0.78 -14.29
CA SER A 134 -7.57 -1.24 -13.63
C SER A 134 -7.59 -0.98 -12.13
N LEU A 135 -6.42 -0.88 -11.49
CA LEU A 135 -6.29 -0.55 -10.06
C LEU A 135 -6.53 0.93 -9.79
N ARG A 136 -6.07 1.80 -10.68
CA ARG A 136 -6.09 3.24 -10.44
C ARG A 136 -7.46 3.80 -10.78
N VAL A 137 -8.29 4.03 -9.77
CA VAL A 137 -9.40 4.94 -9.91
C VAL A 137 -8.81 6.35 -10.11
N PRO A 138 -9.04 7.02 -11.24
CA PRO A 138 -8.47 8.33 -11.48
C PRO A 138 -9.07 9.34 -10.50
N ILE A 139 -8.20 10.08 -9.80
CA ILE A 139 -8.62 11.17 -8.93
C ILE A 139 -9.18 12.27 -9.82
N LYS A 140 -10.49 12.47 -9.81
CA LYS A 140 -11.15 13.55 -10.56
C LYS A 140 -10.92 14.87 -9.83
N MET A 141 -10.16 15.79 -10.45
CA MET A 141 -9.95 17.13 -9.87
C MET A 141 -11.26 17.89 -9.64
N SER A 142 -12.25 17.72 -10.51
CA SER A 142 -13.59 18.30 -10.35
C SER A 142 -14.31 17.74 -9.11
N SER A 143 -14.18 16.45 -8.83
CA SER A 143 -14.71 15.80 -7.63
C SER A 143 -14.05 16.34 -6.36
N LEU A 144 -12.71 16.47 -6.36
CA LEU A 144 -11.98 17.09 -5.25
C LEU A 144 -12.42 18.54 -5.00
N GLN A 145 -12.54 19.34 -6.05
CA GLN A 145 -12.98 20.73 -5.98
C GLN A 145 -14.42 20.86 -5.46
N GLN A 146 -15.34 20.03 -5.97
CA GLN A 146 -16.72 20.00 -5.51
C GLN A 146 -16.82 19.54 -4.06
N PHE A 147 -16.04 18.52 -3.68
CA PHE A 147 -16.04 17.99 -2.33
C PHE A 147 -15.50 19.02 -1.33
N ALA A 148 -14.34 19.62 -1.59
CA ALA A 148 -13.77 20.65 -0.71
C ALA A 148 -14.62 21.94 -0.71
N GLY A 149 -15.20 22.29 -1.86
CA GLY A 149 -15.96 23.52 -2.04
C GLY A 149 -15.13 24.76 -1.68
N LYS A 150 -15.79 25.76 -1.07
CA LYS A 150 -15.14 26.98 -0.55
C LYS A 150 -14.77 26.86 0.92
N ALA A 151 -14.59 25.64 1.44
CA ALA A 151 -14.28 25.44 2.86
C ALA A 151 -12.85 25.87 3.20
N TYR A 152 -12.68 26.36 4.42
CA TYR A 152 -11.39 26.73 4.99
C TYR A 152 -11.17 25.96 6.29
N ILE A 153 -9.91 25.71 6.64
CA ILE A 153 -9.51 25.11 7.92
C ILE A 153 -8.49 26.01 8.63
N GLN A 154 -8.43 25.90 9.95
CA GLN A 154 -7.32 26.47 10.73
C GLN A 154 -6.12 25.53 10.66
N ASP A 155 -4.99 26.07 10.23
CA ASP A 155 -3.68 25.44 10.22
C ASP A 155 -2.75 26.30 11.08
N GLY A 156 -2.57 25.90 12.34
CA GLY A 156 -1.98 26.75 13.37
C GLY A 156 -2.77 28.05 13.55
N SER A 157 -2.12 29.19 13.32
CA SER A 157 -2.73 30.52 13.39
C SER A 157 -3.30 31.03 12.06
N LYS A 158 -3.17 30.26 10.97
CA LYS A 158 -3.58 30.67 9.63
C LYS A 158 -4.84 29.95 9.21
N THR A 159 -5.72 30.68 8.53
CA THR A 159 -6.87 30.11 7.84
C THR A 159 -6.48 29.82 6.39
N VAL A 160 -6.55 28.56 5.98
CA VAL A 160 -6.14 28.09 4.65
C VAL A 160 -7.31 27.41 3.92
N PRO A 161 -7.42 27.54 2.59
CA PRO A 161 -8.39 26.78 1.81
C PRO A 161 -8.20 25.27 1.99
N LEU A 162 -9.30 24.54 2.24
CA LEU A 162 -9.28 23.10 2.48
C LEU A 162 -8.58 22.32 1.36
N LEU A 163 -8.87 22.69 0.10
CA LEU A 163 -8.26 22.04 -1.07
C LEU A 163 -6.74 22.26 -1.14
N GLU A 164 -6.24 23.42 -0.71
CA GLU A 164 -4.80 23.70 -0.69
C GLU A 164 -4.11 22.88 0.40
N ARG A 165 -4.68 22.83 1.61
CA ARG A 165 -4.15 22.02 2.70
C ARG A 165 -4.12 20.52 2.37
N LEU A 166 -5.12 20.03 1.64
CA LEU A 166 -5.15 18.65 1.14
C LEU A 166 -4.01 18.39 0.15
N LYS A 167 -3.82 19.28 -0.83
CA LYS A 167 -2.77 19.16 -1.85
C LYS A 167 -1.38 19.18 -1.21
N GLN A 168 -1.16 20.08 -0.25
CA GLN A 168 0.09 20.17 0.50
C GLN A 168 0.44 18.85 1.18
N GLY A 169 -0.53 18.19 1.81
CA GLY A 169 -0.33 16.89 2.45
C GLY A 169 -0.32 15.70 1.47
N MET A 170 -0.36 15.93 0.16
CA MET A 170 -0.33 14.91 -0.90
C MET A 170 0.65 15.26 -2.01
N ASP A 171 1.69 16.02 -1.70
CA ASP A 171 2.59 16.57 -2.70
C ASP A 171 3.78 15.63 -3.03
N LEU A 172 3.87 14.47 -2.38
CA LEU A 172 4.79 13.39 -2.76
C LEU A 172 4.17 12.42 -3.76
N PHE A 173 4.82 12.27 -4.92
CA PHE A 173 4.43 11.33 -5.96
C PHE A 173 5.42 10.17 -6.12
N PRO A 174 4.95 8.96 -6.46
CA PRO A 174 3.54 8.56 -6.59
C PRO A 174 2.84 8.42 -5.23
N LEU A 175 1.55 8.73 -5.18
CA LEU A 175 0.75 8.59 -3.95
C LEU A 175 0.50 7.12 -3.61
N PRO A 176 0.86 6.68 -2.38
CA PRO A 176 0.42 5.41 -1.82
C PRO A 176 -1.11 5.27 -1.86
N ARG A 177 -1.55 4.03 -2.09
CA ARG A 177 -2.96 3.68 -2.28
C ARG A 177 -3.23 2.25 -1.83
N LEU A 178 -4.46 2.00 -1.41
CA LEU A 178 -4.94 0.69 -0.99
C LEU A 178 -6.41 0.52 -1.40
N ALA A 179 -6.70 -0.53 -2.17
CA ALA A 179 -8.07 -0.97 -2.40
C ALA A 179 -8.65 -1.60 -1.12
N LEU A 180 -9.82 -1.13 -0.72
CA LEU A 180 -10.55 -1.60 0.46
C LEU A 180 -11.52 -2.73 0.09
N LYS A 181 -11.97 -3.51 1.08
CA LYS A 181 -12.90 -4.63 0.86
C LYS A 181 -14.27 -4.20 0.35
N ASN A 182 -14.74 -3.01 0.73
CA ASN A 182 -15.95 -2.39 0.18
C ASN A 182 -15.74 -1.87 -1.26
N GLY A 183 -14.50 -1.97 -1.76
CA GLY A 183 -14.05 -1.58 -3.08
C GLY A 183 -13.86 -0.06 -3.28
N ASN A 184 -13.94 0.71 -2.20
CA ASN A 184 -13.38 2.06 -2.18
C ASN A 184 -11.84 1.99 -2.24
N GLU A 185 -11.21 3.11 -2.56
CA GLU A 185 -9.75 3.25 -2.56
C GLU A 185 -9.33 4.29 -1.51
N LEU A 186 -8.44 3.93 -0.59
CA LEU A 186 -7.78 4.87 0.32
C LEU A 186 -6.47 5.32 -0.30
N ILE A 187 -6.29 6.62 -0.46
CA ILE A 187 -5.08 7.25 -1.01
C ILE A 187 -4.54 8.22 0.03
N TRP A 188 -3.23 8.25 0.24
CA TRP A 188 -2.61 9.19 1.18
C TRP A 188 -1.28 9.71 0.65
N GLY A 189 -0.77 10.75 1.29
CA GLY A 189 0.54 11.30 1.00
C GLY A 189 1.08 12.10 2.18
N PHE A 190 2.20 12.77 1.91
CA PHE A 190 2.88 13.62 2.87
C PHE A 190 3.31 14.92 2.19
N GLN A 191 3.57 15.94 2.99
CA GLN A 191 4.29 17.11 2.56
C GLN A 191 5.78 16.78 2.37
N PRO A 192 6.40 17.18 1.24
CA PRO A 192 7.84 17.07 1.05
C PRO A 192 8.62 17.68 2.21
N HIS A 193 9.62 16.95 2.71
CA HIS A 193 10.46 17.32 3.85
C HIS A 193 9.73 17.49 5.19
N ASN A 194 8.45 17.14 5.28
CA ASN A 194 7.66 17.21 6.51
C ASN A 194 6.62 16.08 6.58
N ALA A 195 7.04 14.90 7.02
CA ALA A 195 6.16 13.73 7.14
C ALA A 195 5.06 13.88 8.21
N GLN A 196 5.12 14.89 9.07
CA GLN A 196 4.06 15.17 10.03
C GLN A 196 2.80 15.73 9.37
N VAL A 197 2.96 16.46 8.28
CA VAL A 197 1.85 17.02 7.51
C VAL A 197 1.44 16.01 6.45
N GLN A 198 0.32 15.36 6.71
CA GLN A 198 -0.24 14.31 5.90
C GLN A 198 -1.65 14.66 5.44
N SER A 199 -2.08 13.98 4.40
CA SER A 199 -3.47 14.01 3.95
C SER A 199 -3.84 12.68 3.36
N LEU A 200 -5.11 12.31 3.54
CA LEU A 200 -5.71 11.12 2.97
C LEU A 200 -7.03 11.47 2.29
N MET A 201 -7.43 10.64 1.34
CA MET A 201 -8.76 10.68 0.74
C MET A 201 -9.26 9.26 0.54
N ILE A 202 -10.57 9.10 0.55
CA ILE A 202 -11.23 7.86 0.17
C ILE A 202 -12.12 8.13 -1.03
N LEU A 203 -11.90 7.35 -2.08
CA LEU A 203 -12.67 7.41 -3.32
C LEU A 203 -13.60 6.21 -3.39
N ASN A 204 -14.80 6.41 -3.94
CA ASN A 204 -15.63 5.29 -4.38
C ASN A 204 -15.10 4.70 -5.71
N HIS A 205 -15.74 3.63 -6.15
CA HIS A 205 -15.46 2.95 -7.42
C HIS A 205 -15.52 3.85 -8.66
N GLN A 206 -16.26 4.97 -8.59
CA GLN A 206 -16.40 5.93 -9.68
C GLN A 206 -15.34 7.03 -9.65
N GLY A 207 -14.49 7.09 -8.63
CA GLY A 207 -13.47 8.14 -8.43
C GLY A 207 -14.00 9.39 -7.77
N ASP A 208 -15.16 9.31 -7.12
CA ASP A 208 -15.75 10.40 -6.39
C ASP A 208 -15.35 10.35 -4.91
N VAL A 209 -15.01 11.52 -4.36
CA VAL A 209 -14.48 11.63 -2.99
C VAL A 209 -15.61 11.37 -2.00
N GLN A 210 -15.38 10.46 -1.07
CA GLN A 210 -16.30 10.12 0.02
C GLN A 210 -15.84 10.75 1.34
N VAL A 211 -14.53 10.73 1.58
CA VAL A 211 -13.89 11.24 2.80
C VAL A 211 -12.60 11.98 2.42
N MET A 212 -12.34 13.12 3.06
CA MET A 212 -11.00 13.73 3.11
C MET A 212 -10.50 13.68 4.55
N GLY A 213 -9.21 13.42 4.74
CA GLY A 213 -8.55 13.47 6.03
C GLY A 213 -7.36 14.40 5.99
N LEU A 214 -7.27 15.28 6.99
CA LEU A 214 -6.12 16.15 7.23
C LEU A 214 -5.46 15.68 8.52
N VAL A 215 -4.14 15.50 8.46
CA VAL A 215 -3.40 14.84 9.54
C VAL A 215 -2.16 15.65 9.84
N ASP A 216 -1.94 15.89 11.11
CA ASP A 216 -0.81 16.65 11.65
C ASP A 216 -0.22 15.89 12.85
N ASN A 217 1.11 15.85 12.93
CA ASN A 217 1.87 15.33 14.07
C ASN A 217 1.53 13.89 14.49
N LEU A 218 1.04 13.06 13.56
CA LEU A 218 0.72 11.65 13.80
C LEU A 218 1.87 10.71 13.42
N TYR A 219 2.80 11.14 12.59
CA TYR A 219 3.87 10.27 12.09
C TYR A 219 5.01 10.21 13.10
N LEU A 220 5.23 9.09 13.77
CA LEU A 220 6.33 9.01 14.75
C LEU A 220 7.62 8.41 14.16
N GLY A 221 7.56 7.84 12.95
CA GLY A 221 8.74 7.32 12.25
C GLY A 221 9.50 6.24 13.03
N MET A 222 8.82 5.51 13.92
CA MET A 222 9.47 4.56 14.81
C MET A 222 10.12 3.41 14.02
N SER A 223 11.36 3.10 14.36
CA SER A 223 12.09 1.97 13.79
C SER A 223 12.07 0.78 14.75
N GLY A 224 11.93 -0.45 14.21
CA GLY A 224 12.24 -1.67 14.94
C GLY A 224 11.14 -2.19 15.89
N GLY A 225 9.87 -2.18 15.48
CA GLY A 225 8.80 -2.83 16.23
C GLY A 225 8.51 -2.22 17.60
N GLN A 226 8.93 -0.98 17.85
CA GLN A 226 8.64 -0.30 19.11
C GLN A 226 7.20 0.20 19.12
N ALA A 227 6.51 -0.04 20.24
CA ALA A 227 5.19 0.51 20.47
C ALA A 227 5.27 2.04 20.71
N PRO A 228 4.28 2.81 20.26
CA PRO A 228 4.28 4.25 20.50
C PRO A 228 4.12 4.52 22.00
N ALA A 229 5.01 5.34 22.56
CA ALA A 229 4.96 5.75 23.97
C ALA A 229 3.77 6.68 24.29
N GLY A 230 3.16 7.23 23.25
CA GLY A 230 2.04 8.16 23.32
C GLY A 230 1.91 8.92 22.01
N LEU A 231 0.91 9.79 21.94
CA LEU A 231 0.71 10.70 20.82
C LEU A 231 1.34 12.05 21.12
N ASP A 232 1.76 12.76 20.07
CA ASP A 232 2.08 14.17 20.17
C ASP A 232 0.83 14.93 20.71
N PRO A 233 0.95 15.82 21.72
CA PRO A 233 -0.18 16.63 22.20
C PRO A 233 -0.85 17.47 21.11
N GLU A 234 -0.11 17.81 20.07
CA GLU A 234 -0.57 18.52 18.87
C GLU A 234 -1.00 17.57 17.75
N ALA A 235 -1.00 16.26 17.95
CA ALA A 235 -1.50 15.30 16.96
C ALA A 235 -2.98 15.56 16.66
N ARG A 236 -3.34 15.65 15.38
CA ARG A 236 -4.71 15.87 14.92
C ARG A 236 -5.03 14.96 13.74
N LEU A 237 -6.24 14.41 13.72
CA LEU A 237 -6.81 13.75 12.56
C LEU A 237 -8.21 14.33 12.30
N SER A 238 -8.31 15.24 11.34
CA SER A 238 -9.58 15.85 10.95
C SER A 238 -10.18 15.12 9.76
N LEU A 239 -11.33 14.47 9.94
CA LEU A 239 -12.06 13.76 8.89
C LEU A 239 -13.22 14.61 8.39
N LEU A 240 -13.31 14.81 7.08
CA LEU A 240 -14.33 15.64 6.45
C LEU A 240 -15.19 14.78 5.54
N VAL A 241 -16.50 14.82 5.77
CA VAL A 241 -17.49 14.04 5.02
C VAL A 241 -18.66 14.90 4.58
N ARG A 242 -19.29 14.53 3.46
CA ARG A 242 -20.59 15.07 3.03
C ARG A 242 -21.73 14.11 3.35
N ASN A 243 -21.45 12.81 3.33
CA ASN A 243 -22.38 11.76 3.74
C ASN A 243 -21.86 11.08 5.03
N PRO A 244 -22.55 11.21 6.17
CA PRO A 244 -22.13 10.54 7.41
C PRO A 244 -22.01 9.01 7.31
N ALA A 245 -22.75 8.36 6.40
CA ALA A 245 -22.62 6.92 6.18
C ALA A 245 -21.21 6.53 5.71
N ALA A 246 -20.59 7.37 4.86
CA ALA A 246 -19.23 7.15 4.38
C ALA A 246 -18.19 7.18 5.51
N LEU A 247 -18.44 7.91 6.60
CA LEU A 247 -17.58 7.88 7.77
C LEU A 247 -17.59 6.48 8.40
N SER A 248 -18.79 5.95 8.66
CA SER A 248 -18.95 4.64 9.32
C SER A 248 -18.37 3.49 8.49
N GLU A 249 -18.57 3.53 7.18
CA GLU A 249 -18.08 2.49 6.26
C GLU A 249 -16.55 2.44 6.18
N ASN A 250 -15.87 3.58 6.36
CA ASN A 250 -14.44 3.67 6.09
C ASN A 250 -13.58 3.94 7.33
N LEU A 251 -14.18 4.24 8.49
CA LEU A 251 -13.44 4.52 9.72
C LEU A 251 -12.52 3.36 10.16
N PRO A 252 -12.88 2.06 10.03
CA PRO A 252 -11.95 0.97 10.33
C PRO A 252 -10.64 1.03 9.53
N ALA A 253 -10.73 1.34 8.23
CA ALA A 253 -9.56 1.49 7.37
C ALA A 253 -8.72 2.72 7.74
N ILE A 254 -9.38 3.84 8.05
CA ILE A 254 -8.71 5.07 8.50
C ILE A 254 -7.99 4.84 9.84
N HIS A 255 -8.61 4.11 10.76
CA HIS A 255 -8.01 3.78 12.06
C HIS A 255 -6.76 2.92 11.90
N ALA A 256 -6.83 1.88 11.07
CA ALA A 256 -5.68 1.04 10.76
C ALA A 256 -4.58 1.80 10.01
N TRP A 257 -4.95 2.71 9.10
CA TRP A 257 -4.01 3.62 8.44
C TRP A 257 -3.31 4.54 9.44
N ALA A 258 -4.05 5.12 10.38
CA ALA A 258 -3.50 6.01 11.41
C ALA A 258 -2.54 5.26 12.34
N ALA A 259 -2.88 4.04 12.73
CA ALA A 259 -1.98 3.15 13.46
C ALA A 259 -0.70 2.83 12.64
N ALA A 260 -0.83 2.62 11.33
CA ALA A 260 0.34 2.44 10.46
C ALA A 260 1.19 3.72 10.37
N SER A 261 0.57 4.91 10.32
CA SER A 261 1.27 6.21 10.35
C SER A 261 2.08 6.39 11.64
N LEU A 262 1.48 6.06 12.80
CA LEU A 262 2.19 6.10 14.07
C LEU A 262 3.45 5.23 14.04
N LEU A 263 3.34 4.08 13.40
CA LEU A 263 4.40 3.11 13.26
C LEU A 263 5.36 3.40 12.09
N GLY A 264 5.20 4.52 11.38
CA GLY A 264 6.06 4.88 10.25
C GLY A 264 5.86 4.05 8.99
N PHE A 265 4.72 3.37 8.83
CA PHE A 265 4.37 2.52 7.69
C PHE A 265 5.35 1.38 7.39
N ASN A 266 6.17 0.94 8.35
CA ASN A 266 7.26 -0.02 8.10
C ASN A 266 7.15 -1.33 8.91
N GLN A 267 6.01 -1.61 9.55
CA GLN A 267 5.83 -2.76 10.45
C GLN A 267 5.07 -3.93 9.82
N THR A 268 5.56 -5.14 10.05
CA THR A 268 5.03 -6.38 9.48
C THR A 268 3.88 -6.92 10.32
N CYS A 269 2.64 -6.69 9.88
CA CYS A 269 1.43 -7.03 10.64
C CYS A 269 0.35 -7.72 9.78
N PRO A 270 -0.03 -8.98 10.09
CA PRO A 270 0.49 -9.82 11.18
C PRO A 270 1.94 -10.25 10.94
N GLY A 271 2.68 -10.57 12.00
CA GLY A 271 4.06 -11.03 11.89
C GLY A 271 4.91 -10.63 13.09
N LYS A 272 6.21 -10.42 12.83
CA LYS A 272 7.21 -10.09 13.86
C LYS A 272 6.89 -8.84 14.69
N ASP A 273 6.11 -7.90 14.14
CA ASP A 273 5.80 -6.61 14.76
C ASP A 273 4.37 -6.57 15.34
N GLN A 274 3.72 -7.73 15.52
CA GLN A 274 2.32 -7.85 15.95
C GLN A 274 2.00 -7.07 17.23
N GLN A 275 2.87 -7.13 18.24
CA GLN A 275 2.66 -6.43 19.52
C GLN A 275 2.66 -4.91 19.34
N ALA A 276 3.56 -4.37 18.52
CA ALA A 276 3.61 -2.94 18.20
C ALA A 276 2.35 -2.49 17.47
N CYS A 277 1.87 -3.29 16.52
CA CYS A 277 0.61 -3.04 15.82
C CYS A 277 -0.61 -3.08 16.74
N GLN A 278 -0.68 -4.03 17.67
CA GLN A 278 -1.75 -4.08 18.66
C GLN A 278 -1.70 -2.87 19.60
N ALA A 279 -0.51 -2.45 20.04
CA ALA A 279 -0.35 -1.28 20.87
C ALA A 279 -0.76 0.01 20.13
N ALA A 280 -0.35 0.18 18.87
CA ALA A 280 -0.76 1.32 18.06
C ALA A 280 -2.28 1.34 17.80
N MET A 281 -2.90 0.18 17.56
CA MET A 281 -4.36 0.06 17.40
C MET A 281 -5.14 0.31 18.70
N ALA A 282 -4.51 0.21 19.86
CA ALA A 282 -5.13 0.51 21.15
C ALA A 282 -5.02 1.99 21.54
N GLN A 283 -4.24 2.80 20.80
CA GLN A 283 -4.12 4.23 21.08
C GLN A 283 -5.42 4.97 20.76
N THR A 284 -5.84 5.84 21.67
CA THR A 284 -6.97 6.75 21.42
C THR A 284 -6.54 7.82 20.42
N LEU A 285 -6.93 7.65 19.15
CA LEU A 285 -6.60 8.59 18.10
C LEU A 285 -7.34 9.94 18.27
N PRO A 286 -6.70 11.09 17.96
CA PRO A 286 -7.26 12.42 18.13
C PRO A 286 -8.14 12.78 16.93
N ILE A 287 -9.16 11.96 16.67
CA ILE A 287 -10.03 12.09 15.51
C ILE A 287 -11.14 13.10 15.80
N LYS A 288 -11.29 14.09 14.92
CA LYS A 288 -12.46 14.95 14.85
C LYS A 288 -13.10 14.81 13.47
N ALA A 289 -14.39 14.46 13.42
CA ALA A 289 -15.12 14.36 12.17
C ALA A 289 -16.04 15.57 11.95
N TYR A 290 -16.12 16.05 10.72
CA TYR A 290 -16.88 17.25 10.33
C TYR A 290 -17.81 16.96 9.15
N ASN A 291 -19.03 17.49 9.22
CA ASN A 291 -19.98 17.46 8.11
C ASN A 291 -19.88 18.73 7.26
N LEU A 292 -19.37 18.59 6.02
CA LEU A 292 -19.23 19.69 5.07
C LEU A 292 -20.56 20.24 4.54
N ASN A 293 -21.66 19.52 4.70
CA ASN A 293 -23.00 19.98 4.30
C ASN A 293 -23.69 20.81 5.39
N CYS A 294 -23.07 20.95 6.55
CA CYS A 294 -23.63 21.71 7.65
C CYS A 294 -23.75 23.21 7.31
N LYS A 295 -24.93 23.76 7.59
CA LYS A 295 -25.29 25.16 7.31
C LYS A 295 -24.95 26.12 8.44
N VAL A 296 -24.69 25.60 9.65
CA VAL A 296 -24.35 26.41 10.82
C VAL A 296 -22.87 26.77 10.75
N LYS A 297 -22.57 27.94 10.21
CA LYS A 297 -21.21 28.44 10.07
C LYS A 297 -21.05 29.80 10.76
N PRO A 298 -20.60 29.84 12.01
CA PRO A 298 -20.63 31.08 12.81
C PRO A 298 -19.60 32.13 12.35
N GLN A 299 -18.58 31.75 11.56
CA GLN A 299 -17.59 32.67 10.98
C GLN A 299 -17.27 32.32 9.52
N GLY A 300 -18.27 32.42 8.62
CA GLY A 300 -18.05 32.19 7.19
C GLY A 300 -17.70 30.73 6.86
N ASN A 301 -16.92 30.44 5.83
CA ASN A 301 -16.65 29.05 5.40
C ASN A 301 -15.59 28.29 6.24
N ILE A 302 -15.26 28.76 7.43
CA ILE A 302 -14.22 28.19 8.31
C ILE A 302 -14.79 26.99 9.10
N LEU A 303 -14.10 25.85 9.04
CA LEU A 303 -14.42 24.63 9.78
C LEU A 303 -13.66 24.63 11.11
N VAL A 304 -14.23 25.22 12.16
CA VAL A 304 -13.66 25.18 13.52
C VAL A 304 -14.74 24.71 14.47
N ASP A 305 -14.58 23.52 15.06
CA ASP A 305 -15.38 22.93 16.16
C ASP A 305 -16.92 23.00 16.07
N HIS A 306 -17.45 23.40 14.91
CA HIS A 306 -18.84 23.41 14.56
C HIS A 306 -19.09 22.31 13.54
N CYS A 307 -20.31 21.76 13.53
CA CYS A 307 -20.70 20.67 12.62
C CYS A 307 -19.90 19.37 12.83
N THR A 308 -19.44 19.15 14.05
CA THR A 308 -18.79 17.90 14.43
C THR A 308 -19.77 16.74 14.35
N LEU A 309 -19.26 15.59 13.92
CA LEU A 309 -20.00 14.34 13.89
C LEU A 309 -19.50 13.43 15.02
N PRO A 310 -20.39 12.71 15.71
CA PRO A 310 -19.96 11.65 16.61
C PRO A 310 -19.22 10.58 15.81
N LEU A 311 -18.16 10.04 16.39
CA LEU A 311 -17.45 8.93 15.79
C LEU A 311 -18.23 7.63 16.03
N PRO A 312 -18.52 6.84 14.98
CA PRO A 312 -19.07 5.50 15.16
C PRO A 312 -18.05 4.58 15.85
N SER A 313 -18.54 3.51 16.46
CA SER A 313 -17.66 2.48 17.03
C SER A 313 -16.82 1.82 15.93
N VAL A 314 -15.52 1.66 16.22
CA VAL A 314 -14.58 1.08 15.26
C VAL A 314 -14.47 -0.42 15.52
N LYS A 315 -14.64 -1.21 14.45
CA LYS A 315 -14.25 -2.62 14.47
C LYS A 315 -12.76 -2.69 14.13
N ASN A 316 -11.97 -3.32 14.98
CA ASN A 316 -10.53 -3.52 14.76
C ASN A 316 -10.27 -4.75 13.88
N ASP A 317 -10.87 -4.78 12.69
CA ASP A 317 -10.79 -5.89 11.73
C ASP A 317 -9.90 -5.60 10.50
N VAL A 318 -9.31 -4.41 10.45
CA VAL A 318 -8.33 -3.99 9.44
C VAL A 318 -6.94 -3.94 10.07
N SER A 319 -5.99 -4.68 9.49
CA SER A 319 -4.60 -4.68 9.96
C SER A 319 -3.86 -3.41 9.53
N PRO A 320 -3.08 -2.75 10.41
CA PRO A 320 -2.17 -1.67 10.03
C PRO A 320 -1.14 -2.10 8.97
N GLY A 321 -0.75 -3.37 8.94
CA GLY A 321 0.22 -3.89 7.96
C GLY A 321 -0.29 -3.88 6.52
N LEU A 322 -1.58 -3.60 6.28
CA LEU A 322 -2.08 -3.36 4.93
C LEU A 322 -1.52 -2.07 4.31
N PHE A 323 -1.04 -1.14 5.14
CA PHE A 323 -0.52 0.15 4.72
C PHE A 323 1.02 0.20 4.70
N TRP A 324 1.67 -0.96 4.80
CA TRP A 324 3.13 -1.09 4.78
C TRP A 324 3.74 -0.51 3.50
N GLN A 325 4.86 0.21 3.62
CA GLN A 325 5.60 0.85 2.54
C GLN A 325 7.05 0.40 2.48
#